data_AF-A0A969CXJ0-F1
#
_entry.id   AF-A0A969CXJ0-F1
#
_cell.length_a   1.000
_cell.length_b   1.000
_cell.length_c   1.000
_cell.angle_alpha   90.00
_cell.angle_beta   90.00
_cell.angle_gamma   90.00
#
_symmetry.space_group_name_H-M   'P 1'
#
loop_
_entity.id
_entity.type
_entity.pdbx_description
1 polymer ?
#
loop_
_entity_poly.entity_id
_entity_poly.type
_entity_poly.pdbx_seq_one_letter_code
_entity_poly.pdbx_strand_id
1 'polypeptide(L)'
;MAYFFLKRSLSRASGKLPLRNVLVVSFIVQVTAVVGLTAWISFRNGQKAVQSLATQLSQETSARIEEHVQSYLAQPTWSLAQSLSAIANGDLSTQDLAALERHFWNQLQATENLSSLYFGSETGEFVGVQRRENGEQMLWYIDAASIPQRRTYRLNAQGRRAELTSIQDFDPRLRPWYQAAVSAGKRTWSPIYRFASQDYALLGITPAVPVYGDRGQLQGVLAADITLEQISEFLRNLKVSQNGQAFIIERTGEIVASSAQEPPFVSSHNQQERLQAMASQSPLIQTTTLALLENHSSLNRITTAHQFSFSLENQRQLVRVVPFKDGSRLDWLIVTVIPEADFMAQIAASNRNTAVLSLISLLIASVVAGMTSRWVVRPILRLNDAAKQLAVGDWEQPLPEGRFEELAELAISFEQMAGQLKHSFETLEAKNAELRRLDQVKDEFLANTSHELRTPLNGIIGIAESLIDGVTGPLLPLTRANLAMVVTSGRRLATLVNDILDFSKMRHQTLDLNLRPIGLREISEIVIALNRPVANAKRIQLINAVSPRLPLALADENRLQQILHNLVDNAVKFTETGMVGISAQVITTEIPQPSSKSGENVSGHRWQYAGVPEQLAITVSDTGIGILPEQLQQIF
;
A
#
# COMPACT_ATOMS: atom_id res chain seq x y z
N MET A 1 10.48 5.67 10.28
CA MET A 1 9.24 6.46 10.51
C MET A 1 8.04 6.00 9.68
N ALA A 2 8.19 5.65 8.39
CA ALA A 2 7.05 5.23 7.53
C ALA A 2 6.29 3.98 8.05
N TYR A 3 6.99 3.02 8.66
CA TYR A 3 6.37 1.83 9.27
C TYR A 3 5.44 2.17 10.45
N PHE A 4 5.76 3.21 11.22
CA PHE A 4 4.96 3.64 12.37
C PHE A 4 3.72 4.43 11.95
N PHE A 5 3.78 5.17 10.84
CA PHE A 5 2.62 5.86 10.26
C PHE A 5 1.65 4.89 9.58
N LEU A 6 2.15 3.86 8.86
CA LEU A 6 1.29 2.83 8.29
C LEU A 6 0.53 2.07 9.38
N LYS A 7 1.21 1.67 10.46
CA LYS A 7 0.59 0.88 11.54
C LYS A 7 -0.46 1.67 12.33
N ARG A 8 -0.26 2.98 12.52
CA ARG A 8 -1.18 3.87 13.24
C ARG A 8 -2.40 4.27 12.40
N SER A 9 -2.31 4.23 11.07
CA SER A 9 -3.46 4.41 10.17
C SER A 9 -4.29 3.12 10.04
N LEU A 10 -3.62 1.96 9.96
CA LEU A 10 -4.29 0.65 9.91
C LEU A 10 -4.99 0.27 11.24
N SER A 11 -4.48 0.72 12.40
CA SER A 11 -5.08 0.40 13.70
C SER A 11 -6.33 1.22 14.08
N ARG A 12 -6.73 2.21 13.25
CA ARG A 12 -7.99 2.97 13.42
C ARG A 12 -9.08 2.58 12.41
N ALA A 13 -8.80 1.62 11.53
CA ALA A 13 -9.71 1.18 10.48
C ALA A 13 -10.54 -0.06 10.88
N SER A 14 -10.99 -0.15 12.13
CA SER A 14 -11.92 -1.21 12.58
C SER A 14 -13.38 -0.94 12.18
N GLY A 15 -13.65 0.16 11.47
CA GLY A 15 -14.95 0.46 10.86
C GLY A 15 -15.03 -0.06 9.41
N LYS A 16 -16.24 -0.43 8.97
CA LYS A 16 -16.51 -0.80 7.56
C LYS A 16 -16.11 0.36 6.64
N LEU A 17 -15.06 0.17 5.84
CA LEU A 17 -14.62 1.17 4.85
C LEU A 17 -15.48 1.11 3.58
N PRO A 18 -15.80 2.24 2.94
CA PRO A 18 -16.54 2.24 1.67
C PRO A 18 -15.74 1.51 0.59
N LEU A 19 -16.39 0.62 -0.17
CA LEU A 19 -15.78 -0.14 -1.27
C LEU A 19 -15.03 0.77 -2.26
N ARG A 20 -15.59 1.97 -2.52
CA ARG A 20 -14.97 3.04 -3.31
C ARG A 20 -13.57 3.38 -2.85
N ASN A 21 -13.40 3.60 -1.55
CA ASN A 21 -12.12 4.04 -0.99
C ASN A 21 -11.12 2.89 -1.04
N VAL A 22 -11.55 1.66 -0.77
CA VAL A 22 -10.67 0.48 -0.82
C VAL A 22 -10.08 0.29 -2.23
N LEU A 23 -10.93 0.31 -3.28
CA LEU A 23 -10.48 0.12 -4.66
C LEU A 23 -9.61 1.28 -5.16
N VAL A 24 -10.04 2.52 -4.92
CA VAL A 24 -9.30 3.72 -5.37
C VAL A 24 -7.95 3.81 -4.66
N VAL A 25 -7.91 3.64 -3.34
CA VAL A 25 -6.66 3.71 -2.56
C VAL A 25 -5.73 2.56 -2.94
N SER A 26 -6.22 1.33 -3.10
CA SER A 26 -5.41 0.19 -3.52
C SER A 26 -4.71 0.46 -4.85
N PHE A 27 -5.46 0.96 -5.85
CA PHE A 27 -4.91 1.26 -7.17
C PHE A 27 -3.89 2.41 -7.14
N ILE A 28 -4.21 3.51 -6.44
CA ILE A 28 -3.30 4.66 -6.31
C ILE A 28 -2.00 4.25 -5.61
N VAL A 29 -2.09 3.42 -4.55
CA VAL A 29 -0.91 2.95 -3.83
C VAL A 29 -0.01 2.10 -4.73
N GLN A 30 -0.57 1.17 -5.50
CA GLN A 30 0.19 0.35 -6.44
C GLN A 30 0.89 1.20 -7.51
N VAL A 31 0.17 2.13 -8.13
CA VAL A 31 0.76 3.01 -9.16
C VAL A 31 1.84 3.92 -8.56
N THR A 32 1.58 4.51 -7.39
CA THR A 32 2.56 5.37 -6.70
C THR A 32 3.83 4.58 -6.36
N ALA A 33 3.69 3.32 -5.93
CA ALA A 33 4.83 2.45 -5.65
C ALA A 33 5.65 2.15 -6.91
N VAL A 34 5.00 1.81 -8.03
CA VAL A 34 5.68 1.54 -9.31
C VAL A 34 6.37 2.81 -9.83
N VAL A 35 5.67 3.94 -9.85
CA VAL A 35 6.19 5.24 -10.30
C VAL A 35 7.35 5.71 -9.42
N GLY A 36 7.22 5.56 -8.10
CA GLY A 36 8.30 5.89 -7.16
C GLY A 36 9.53 5.00 -7.37
N LEU A 37 9.32 3.70 -7.61
CA LEU A 37 10.39 2.76 -7.89
C LEU A 37 11.10 3.08 -9.22
N THR A 38 10.36 3.36 -10.29
CA THR A 38 10.94 3.71 -11.59
C THR A 38 11.71 5.02 -11.52
N ALA A 39 11.18 6.04 -10.84
CA ALA A 39 11.89 7.29 -10.60
C ALA A 39 13.20 7.07 -9.83
N TRP A 40 13.17 6.26 -8.76
CA TRP A 40 14.36 5.92 -7.97
C TRP A 40 15.40 5.14 -8.79
N ILE A 41 14.99 4.14 -9.58
CA ILE A 41 15.88 3.37 -10.47
C ILE A 41 16.50 4.29 -11.52
N SER A 42 15.70 5.16 -12.15
CA SER A 42 16.18 6.13 -13.15
C SER A 42 17.24 7.05 -12.57
N PHE A 43 17.00 7.60 -11.37
CA PHE A 43 17.96 8.47 -10.70
C PHE A 43 19.27 7.73 -10.38
N ARG A 44 19.17 6.50 -9.84
CA ARG A 44 20.34 5.68 -9.50
C ARG A 44 21.14 5.27 -10.75
N ASN A 45 20.46 4.95 -11.84
CA ASN A 45 21.10 4.63 -13.12
C ASN A 45 21.78 5.86 -13.72
N GLY A 46 21.18 7.05 -13.60
CA GLY A 46 21.80 8.31 -13.98
C GLY A 46 23.13 8.53 -13.25
N GLN A 47 23.15 8.41 -11.92
CA GLN A 47 24.39 8.55 -11.14
C GLN A 47 25.47 7.55 -11.56
N LYS A 48 25.10 6.27 -11.75
CA LYS A 48 26.05 5.25 -12.23
C LYS A 48 26.60 5.57 -13.62
N ALA A 49 25.75 6.08 -14.53
CA ALA A 49 26.17 6.46 -15.87
C ALA A 49 27.17 7.62 -15.84
N VAL A 50 26.94 8.65 -15.02
CA VAL A 50 27.93 9.73 -14.83
C VAL A 50 29.23 9.18 -14.29
N GLN A 51 29.20 8.38 -13.22
CA GLN A 51 30.41 7.84 -12.63
C GLN A 51 31.21 7.01 -13.64
N SER A 52 30.54 6.19 -14.45
CA SER A 52 31.18 5.41 -15.52
C SER A 52 31.80 6.29 -16.60
N LEU A 53 31.06 7.29 -17.09
CA LEU A 53 31.52 8.20 -18.14
C LEU A 53 32.70 9.04 -17.66
N ALA A 54 32.62 9.61 -16.47
CA ALA A 54 33.70 10.39 -15.87
C ALA A 54 34.94 9.53 -15.60
N THR A 55 34.76 8.27 -15.20
CA THR A 55 35.88 7.32 -15.05
C THR A 55 36.57 7.05 -16.39
N GLN A 56 35.79 6.74 -17.42
CA GLN A 56 36.31 6.48 -18.77
C GLN A 56 37.03 7.72 -19.33
N LEU A 57 36.41 8.90 -19.21
CA LEU A 57 37.00 10.15 -19.68
C LEU A 57 38.28 10.50 -18.92
N SER A 58 38.29 10.35 -17.60
CA SER A 58 39.49 10.59 -16.78
C SER A 58 40.62 9.62 -17.14
N GLN A 59 40.30 8.35 -17.41
CA GLN A 59 41.28 7.36 -17.87
C GLN A 59 41.86 7.72 -19.24
N GLU A 60 41.01 8.07 -20.21
CA GLU A 60 41.44 8.48 -21.55
C GLU A 60 42.25 9.79 -21.51
N THR A 61 41.80 10.76 -20.73
CA THR A 61 42.51 12.04 -20.53
C THR A 61 43.87 11.81 -19.89
N SER A 62 43.96 10.99 -18.83
CA SER A 62 45.23 10.68 -18.18
C SER A 62 46.19 9.96 -19.13
N ALA A 63 45.69 9.03 -19.94
CA ALA A 63 46.50 8.32 -20.94
C ALA A 63 47.03 9.26 -22.02
N ARG A 64 46.21 10.19 -22.53
CA ARG A 64 46.65 11.22 -23.49
C ARG A 64 47.70 12.15 -22.89
N ILE A 65 47.57 12.52 -21.62
CA ILE A 65 48.59 13.32 -20.92
C ILE A 65 49.89 12.54 -20.80
N GLU A 66 49.82 11.29 -20.34
CA GLU A 66 50.98 10.42 -20.20
C GLU A 66 51.72 10.24 -21.54
N GLU A 67 51.00 9.93 -22.61
CA GLU A 67 51.54 9.79 -23.96
C GLU A 67 52.20 11.08 -24.46
N HIS A 68 51.53 12.23 -24.27
CA HIS A 68 52.06 13.52 -24.69
C HIS A 68 53.34 13.88 -23.92
N VAL A 69 53.32 13.74 -22.58
CA VAL A 69 54.48 14.00 -21.73
C VAL A 69 55.63 13.07 -22.08
N GLN A 70 55.35 11.77 -22.26
CA GLN A 70 56.38 10.80 -22.67
C GLN A 70 57.00 11.16 -24.02
N SER A 71 56.18 11.48 -25.02
CA SER A 71 56.65 11.88 -26.35
C SER A 71 57.47 13.17 -26.30
N TYR A 72 57.01 14.16 -25.53
CA TYR A 72 57.68 15.45 -25.41
C TYR A 72 59.05 15.32 -24.72
N LEU A 73 59.17 14.50 -23.67
CA LEU A 73 60.44 14.24 -22.99
C LEU A 73 61.38 13.33 -23.79
N ALA A 74 60.86 12.49 -24.69
CA ALA A 74 61.66 11.58 -25.50
C ALA A 74 62.47 12.29 -26.61
N GLN A 75 61.96 13.39 -27.19
CA GLN A 75 62.61 14.04 -28.34
C GLN A 75 64.01 14.61 -28.02
N PRO A 76 64.22 15.36 -26.91
CA PRO A 76 65.53 15.90 -26.59
C PRO A 76 66.50 14.80 -26.14
N THR A 77 66.01 13.76 -25.47
CA THR A 77 66.85 12.62 -25.07
C THR A 77 67.36 11.83 -26.27
N TRP A 78 66.57 11.71 -27.35
CA TRP A 78 67.01 11.13 -28.62
C TRP A 78 68.08 12.00 -29.31
N SER A 79 67.89 13.32 -29.35
CA SER A 79 68.85 14.27 -29.93
C SER A 79 70.21 14.22 -29.20
N LEU A 80 70.17 14.11 -27.86
CA LEU A 80 71.36 13.94 -27.03
C LEU A 80 72.07 12.60 -27.29
N ALA A 81 71.30 11.51 -27.43
CA ALA A 81 71.87 10.21 -27.75
C ALA A 81 72.58 10.22 -29.12
N GLN A 82 72.00 10.88 -30.12
CA GLN A 82 72.62 11.04 -31.44
C GLN A 82 73.92 11.83 -31.36
N SER A 83 73.93 12.96 -30.63
CA SER A 83 75.14 13.76 -30.42
C SER A 83 76.22 13.00 -29.67
N LEU A 84 75.84 12.25 -28.63
CA LEU A 84 76.77 11.41 -27.88
C LEU A 84 77.37 10.30 -28.75
N SER A 85 76.56 9.64 -29.61
CA SER A 85 77.06 8.63 -30.55
C SER A 85 78.02 9.21 -31.57
N ALA A 86 77.76 10.40 -32.12
CA ALA A 86 78.68 11.07 -33.04
C ALA A 86 80.04 11.38 -32.37
N ILE A 87 80.03 11.78 -31.09
CA ILE A 87 81.26 11.98 -30.32
C ILE A 87 81.98 10.66 -30.06
N ALA A 88 81.26 9.63 -29.62
CA ALA A 88 81.84 8.33 -29.31
C ALA A 88 82.47 7.66 -30.54
N ASN A 89 81.94 7.91 -31.74
CA ASN A 89 82.49 7.41 -33.01
C ASN A 89 83.66 8.24 -33.56
N GLY A 90 83.95 9.41 -32.95
CA GLY A 90 84.98 10.33 -33.44
C GLY A 90 84.53 11.23 -34.60
N ASP A 91 83.25 11.17 -35.01
CA ASP A 91 82.68 12.04 -36.06
C ASP A 91 82.56 13.50 -35.59
N LEU A 92 82.51 13.72 -34.28
CA LEU A 92 82.34 15.02 -33.64
C LEU A 92 83.31 15.19 -32.45
N SER A 93 84.21 16.16 -32.51
CA SER A 93 85.16 16.44 -31.42
C SER A 93 84.57 17.42 -30.40
N THR A 94 84.72 17.12 -29.11
CA THR A 94 84.34 18.03 -28.00
C THR A 94 85.25 19.25 -27.88
N GLN A 95 86.42 19.22 -28.51
CA GLN A 95 87.40 20.31 -28.53
C GLN A 95 87.17 21.29 -29.69
N ASP A 96 86.38 20.92 -30.70
CA ASP A 96 86.03 21.78 -31.84
C ASP A 96 84.64 22.39 -31.63
N LEU A 97 84.61 23.53 -30.93
CA LEU A 97 83.36 24.25 -30.66
C LEU A 97 82.63 24.69 -31.95
N ALA A 98 83.35 24.92 -33.05
CA ALA A 98 82.74 25.32 -34.32
C ALA A 98 82.11 24.13 -35.05
N ALA A 99 82.65 22.91 -34.89
CA ALA A 99 81.98 21.69 -35.32
C ALA A 99 80.72 21.41 -34.49
N LEU A 100 80.80 21.57 -33.17
CA LEU A 100 79.65 21.43 -32.27
C LEU A 100 78.53 22.42 -32.59
N GLU A 101 78.86 23.71 -32.81
CA GLU A 101 77.90 24.73 -33.26
C GLU A 101 77.13 24.30 -34.50
N ARG A 102 77.84 23.88 -35.56
CA ARG A 102 77.22 23.45 -36.83
C ARG A 102 76.36 22.19 -36.63
N HIS A 103 76.87 21.23 -35.86
CA HIS A 103 76.15 20.00 -35.55
C HIS A 103 74.84 20.28 -34.81
N PHE A 104 74.88 21.08 -33.75
CA PHE A 104 73.68 21.41 -32.98
C PHE A 104 72.69 22.23 -33.80
N TRP A 105 73.16 23.18 -34.61
CA TRP A 105 72.28 23.96 -35.49
C TRP A 105 71.55 23.06 -36.49
N ASN A 106 72.24 22.09 -37.10
CA ASN A 106 71.63 21.11 -38.01
C ASN A 106 70.59 20.23 -37.30
N GLN A 107 70.88 19.74 -36.09
CA GLN A 107 69.91 18.95 -35.31
C GLN A 107 68.68 19.78 -34.92
N LEU A 108 68.89 21.05 -34.55
CA LEU A 108 67.81 21.97 -34.24
C LEU A 108 66.91 22.17 -35.46
N GLN A 109 67.45 22.30 -36.68
CA GLN A 109 66.61 22.37 -37.90
C GLN A 109 65.81 21.09 -38.15
N ALA A 110 66.41 19.93 -37.90
CA ALA A 110 65.77 18.64 -38.14
C ALA A 110 64.68 18.28 -37.12
N THR A 111 64.64 18.98 -35.97
CA THR A 111 63.74 18.66 -34.85
C THR A 111 62.92 19.89 -34.45
N GLU A 112 61.63 19.90 -34.77
CA GLU A 112 60.77 21.09 -34.56
C GLU A 112 60.60 21.48 -33.07
N ASN A 113 60.48 20.49 -32.19
CA ASN A 113 60.17 20.70 -30.75
C ASN A 113 61.40 20.80 -29.83
N LEU A 114 62.62 20.84 -30.38
CA LEU A 114 63.83 21.00 -29.58
C LEU A 114 64.04 22.49 -29.26
N SER A 115 64.02 22.85 -27.97
CA SER A 115 64.17 24.26 -27.56
C SER A 115 65.63 24.71 -27.67
N SER A 116 66.56 23.88 -27.20
CA SER A 116 67.99 24.15 -27.27
C SER A 116 68.79 22.85 -27.20
N LEU A 117 70.03 22.91 -27.68
CA LEU A 117 71.01 21.84 -27.57
C LEU A 117 72.39 22.46 -27.39
N TYR A 118 73.14 21.98 -26.40
CA TYR A 118 74.39 22.61 -26.00
C TYR A 118 75.36 21.66 -25.29
N PHE A 119 76.61 22.10 -25.25
CA PHE A 119 77.73 21.45 -24.60
C PHE A 119 78.46 22.43 -23.69
N GLY A 120 78.75 22.00 -22.47
CA GLY A 120 79.70 22.68 -21.59
C GLY A 120 80.89 21.76 -21.33
N SER A 121 82.10 22.28 -21.43
CA SER A 121 83.33 21.55 -21.12
C SER A 121 83.67 21.61 -19.62
N GLU A 122 84.58 20.73 -19.17
CA GLU A 122 85.13 20.80 -17.81
C GLU A 122 85.99 22.06 -17.56
N THR A 123 86.54 22.66 -18.62
CA THR A 123 87.37 23.87 -18.56
C THR A 123 86.53 25.15 -18.47
N GLY A 124 85.25 25.10 -18.85
CA GLY A 124 84.29 26.22 -18.78
C GLY A 124 83.88 26.80 -20.14
N GLU A 125 84.45 26.29 -21.23
CA GLU A 125 83.97 26.57 -22.60
C GLU A 125 82.54 26.07 -22.79
N PHE A 126 81.75 26.76 -23.61
CA PHE A 126 80.33 26.50 -23.78
C PHE A 126 79.90 26.83 -25.21
N VAL A 127 79.15 25.93 -25.84
CA VAL A 127 78.55 26.17 -27.14
C VAL A 127 77.15 25.59 -27.17
N GLY A 128 76.19 26.36 -27.68
CA GLY A 128 74.80 25.96 -27.69
C GLY A 128 73.97 26.71 -28.69
N VAL A 129 72.94 26.06 -29.23
CA VAL A 129 71.95 26.72 -30.10
C VAL A 129 70.58 26.64 -29.45
N GLN A 130 69.78 27.68 -29.64
CA GLN A 130 68.43 27.80 -29.11
C GLN A 130 67.47 28.26 -30.20
N ARG A 131 66.26 27.68 -30.24
CA ARG A 131 65.10 28.22 -30.95
C ARG A 131 64.20 28.91 -29.92
N ARG A 132 63.94 30.21 -30.13
CA ARG A 132 62.96 30.98 -29.36
C ARG A 132 61.55 30.71 -29.88
N GLU A 133 60.53 31.05 -29.09
CA GLU A 133 59.12 30.87 -29.47
C GLU A 133 58.74 31.65 -30.75
N ASN A 134 59.36 32.81 -30.98
CA ASN A 134 59.17 33.60 -32.21
C ASN A 134 59.90 33.00 -33.44
N GLY A 135 60.53 31.83 -33.30
CA GLY A 135 61.29 31.15 -34.35
C GLY A 135 62.72 31.65 -34.53
N GLU A 136 63.14 32.71 -33.83
CA GLU A 136 64.53 33.18 -33.90
C GLU A 136 65.50 32.14 -33.35
N GLN A 137 66.65 32.02 -34.02
CA GLN A 137 67.69 31.08 -33.66
C GLN A 137 68.87 31.83 -33.07
N MET A 138 69.29 31.40 -31.88
CA MET A 138 70.36 32.01 -31.12
C MET A 138 71.51 31.03 -30.92
N LEU A 139 72.73 31.54 -30.93
CA LEU A 139 73.95 30.84 -30.54
C LEU A 139 74.45 31.40 -29.23
N TRP A 140 74.75 30.52 -28.29
CA TRP A 140 75.52 30.81 -27.09
C TRP A 140 76.93 30.29 -27.26
N TYR A 141 77.92 31.15 -26.99
CA TYR A 141 79.32 30.82 -27.23
C TYR A 141 80.24 31.38 -26.14
N ILE A 142 81.08 30.51 -25.58
CA ILE A 142 82.20 30.80 -24.68
C ILE A 142 83.39 29.97 -25.15
N ASP A 143 84.46 30.65 -25.57
CA ASP A 143 85.75 30.02 -25.84
C ASP A 143 86.72 30.26 -24.68
N ALA A 144 87.87 29.57 -24.68
CA ALA A 144 88.89 29.71 -23.64
C ALA A 144 89.33 31.16 -23.37
N ALA A 145 89.28 32.06 -24.37
CA ALA A 145 89.68 33.45 -24.22
C ALA A 145 88.57 34.33 -23.64
N SER A 146 87.30 33.89 -23.72
CA SER A 146 86.14 34.64 -23.28
C SER A 146 85.54 34.15 -21.95
N ILE A 147 86.09 33.15 -21.28
CA ILE A 147 85.57 32.68 -19.98
C ILE A 147 85.63 33.82 -18.93
N PRO A 148 84.54 34.11 -18.17
CA PRO A 148 83.22 33.45 -18.14
C PRO A 148 82.15 34.17 -18.98
N GLN A 149 82.52 35.09 -19.86
CA GLN A 149 81.61 35.89 -20.68
C GLN A 149 80.99 35.08 -21.82
N ARG A 150 79.70 34.73 -21.67
CA ARG A 150 78.86 34.17 -22.73
C ARG A 150 78.42 35.25 -23.70
N ARG A 151 78.79 35.06 -24.96
CA ARG A 151 78.33 35.86 -26.08
C ARG A 151 77.12 35.18 -26.71
N THR A 152 76.04 35.94 -26.88
CA THR A 152 74.83 35.47 -27.54
C THR A 152 74.73 36.10 -28.93
N TYR A 153 74.65 35.29 -29.97
CA TYR A 153 74.50 35.75 -31.35
C TYR A 153 73.15 35.35 -31.92
N ARG A 154 72.50 36.23 -32.67
CA ARG A 154 71.40 35.86 -33.57
C ARG A 154 71.98 35.18 -34.81
N LEU A 155 71.41 34.05 -35.20
CA LEU A 155 71.79 33.30 -36.39
C LEU A 155 70.88 33.67 -37.58
N ASN A 156 71.46 33.69 -38.78
CA ASN A 156 70.69 33.83 -40.01
C ASN A 156 70.13 32.48 -40.50
N ALA A 157 69.37 32.49 -41.61
CA ALA A 157 68.76 31.29 -42.19
C ALA A 157 69.75 30.20 -42.61
N GLN A 158 71.04 30.53 -42.76
CA GLN A 158 72.12 29.57 -43.08
C GLN A 158 72.94 29.17 -41.84
N GLY A 159 72.49 29.51 -40.63
CA GLY A 159 73.17 29.18 -39.38
C GLY A 159 74.43 29.97 -39.10
N ARG A 160 74.66 31.09 -39.82
CA ARG A 160 75.81 31.97 -39.59
C ARG A 160 75.47 33.06 -38.58
N ARG A 161 76.46 33.42 -37.77
CA ARG A 161 76.38 34.51 -36.78
C ARG A 161 76.12 35.84 -37.49
N ALA A 162 74.96 36.45 -37.25
CA ALA A 162 74.56 37.71 -37.88
C ALA A 162 74.78 38.93 -36.97
N GLU A 163 74.34 38.84 -35.72
CA GLU A 163 74.33 39.97 -34.78
C GLU A 163 74.67 39.50 -33.36
N LEU A 164 75.54 40.21 -32.65
CA LEU A 164 75.79 39.98 -31.23
C LEU A 164 74.70 40.69 -30.41
N THR A 165 73.87 39.93 -29.70
CA THR A 165 72.72 40.48 -28.97
C THR A 165 73.00 40.71 -27.49
N SER A 166 73.89 39.93 -26.86
CA SER A 166 74.25 40.13 -25.46
C SER A 166 75.58 39.50 -25.05
N ILE A 167 76.17 40.03 -23.97
CA ILE A 167 77.31 39.47 -23.26
C ILE A 167 76.93 39.38 -21.78
N GLN A 168 77.17 38.23 -21.15
CA GLN A 168 76.88 38.02 -19.72
C GLN A 168 77.81 36.99 -19.10
N ASP A 169 78.11 37.12 -17.81
CA ASP A 169 78.83 36.07 -17.09
C ASP A 169 77.96 34.82 -16.97
N PHE A 170 78.53 33.68 -17.34
CA PHE A 170 77.89 32.37 -17.29
C PHE A 170 78.95 31.29 -17.17
N ASP A 171 78.85 30.46 -16.13
CA ASP A 171 79.66 29.25 -15.99
C ASP A 171 78.75 28.02 -16.13
N PRO A 172 78.92 27.16 -17.16
CA PRO A 172 78.10 25.97 -17.33
C PRO A 172 78.22 24.99 -16.16
N ARG A 173 79.36 24.96 -15.46
CA ARG A 173 79.67 23.99 -14.39
C ARG A 173 78.92 24.26 -13.10
N LEU A 174 78.50 25.51 -12.90
CA LEU A 174 77.68 25.92 -11.76
C LEU A 174 76.18 25.68 -11.99
N ARG A 175 75.79 25.20 -13.18
CA ARG A 175 74.38 25.01 -13.52
C ARG A 175 73.85 23.66 -13.02
N PRO A 176 72.56 23.59 -12.61
CA PRO A 176 71.98 22.36 -12.09
C PRO A 176 72.10 21.14 -13.02
N TRP A 177 71.96 21.34 -14.34
CA TRP A 177 72.08 20.27 -15.34
C TRP A 177 73.48 19.66 -15.39
N TYR A 178 74.52 20.49 -15.31
CA TYR A 178 75.92 20.04 -15.37
C TYR A 178 76.27 19.26 -14.11
N GLN A 179 75.97 19.83 -12.95
CA GLN A 179 76.21 19.19 -11.65
C GLN A 179 75.44 17.87 -11.52
N ALA A 180 74.18 17.84 -11.97
CA ALA A 180 73.37 16.62 -11.95
C ALA A 180 73.98 15.52 -12.81
N ALA A 181 74.39 15.83 -14.05
CA ALA A 181 75.00 14.87 -14.97
C ALA A 181 76.33 14.33 -14.45
N VAL A 182 77.22 15.20 -13.97
CA VAL A 182 78.52 14.80 -13.40
C VAL A 182 78.33 13.94 -12.15
N SER A 183 77.43 14.34 -11.25
CA SER A 183 77.12 13.57 -10.03
C SER A 183 76.50 12.20 -10.35
N ALA A 184 75.66 12.12 -11.37
CA ALA A 184 75.03 10.86 -11.77
C ALA A 184 75.97 9.91 -12.52
N GLY A 185 76.99 10.43 -13.21
CA GLY A 185 77.93 9.66 -14.03
C GLY A 185 77.31 9.01 -15.27
N LYS A 186 76.04 9.32 -15.57
CA LYS A 186 75.25 8.79 -16.69
C LYS A 186 74.15 9.78 -17.05
N ARG A 187 73.41 9.51 -18.13
CA ARG A 187 72.25 10.30 -18.53
C ARG A 187 71.28 10.46 -17.35
N THR A 188 70.90 11.71 -17.07
CA THR A 188 69.98 12.08 -16.00
C THR A 188 69.19 13.32 -16.40
N TRP A 189 68.17 13.64 -15.61
CA TRP A 189 67.51 14.94 -15.64
C TRP A 189 68.07 15.84 -14.56
N SER A 190 68.13 17.14 -14.83
CA SER A 190 68.28 18.16 -13.80
C SER A 190 67.05 18.19 -12.88
N PRO A 191 67.14 18.78 -11.68
CA PRO A 191 65.96 19.31 -10.99
C PRO A 191 65.21 20.30 -11.90
N ILE A 192 63.96 20.62 -11.60
CA ILE A 192 63.26 21.74 -12.24
C ILE A 192 63.87 23.05 -11.72
N TYR A 193 64.29 23.92 -12.61
CA TYR A 193 64.98 25.16 -12.25
C TYR A 193 64.67 26.27 -13.25
N ARG A 194 64.98 27.50 -12.85
CA ARG A 194 64.88 28.66 -13.74
C ARG A 194 66.05 28.70 -14.71
N PHE A 195 65.74 28.75 -16.00
CA PHE A 195 66.75 28.91 -17.04
C PHE A 195 67.42 30.29 -16.99
N ALA A 196 68.72 30.32 -17.30
CA ALA A 196 69.53 31.55 -17.30
C ALA A 196 69.37 32.31 -18.63
N SER A 197 68.15 32.78 -18.87
CA SER A 197 67.77 33.62 -20.03
C SER A 197 67.47 35.05 -19.57
N GLN A 198 67.88 36.04 -20.39
CA GLN A 198 67.65 37.47 -20.12
C GLN A 198 66.23 37.90 -20.46
N ASP A 199 65.57 37.23 -21.41
CA ASP A 199 64.33 37.72 -21.99
C ASP A 199 63.08 37.19 -21.27
N TYR A 200 63.13 35.98 -20.69
CA TYR A 200 62.01 35.38 -19.96
C TYR A 200 62.51 34.43 -18.86
N ALA A 201 61.83 34.47 -17.72
CA ALA A 201 62.10 33.59 -16.61
C ALA A 201 61.30 32.28 -16.80
N LEU A 202 61.85 31.41 -17.64
CA LEU A 202 61.25 30.11 -17.97
C LEU A 202 61.68 29.08 -16.93
N LEU A 203 60.71 28.37 -16.37
CA LEU A 203 60.94 27.13 -15.66
C LEU A 203 61.07 25.99 -16.67
N GLY A 204 62.06 25.15 -16.43
CA GLY A 204 62.30 24.02 -17.29
C GLY A 204 63.08 22.92 -16.59
N ILE A 205 63.27 21.86 -17.35
CA ILE A 205 64.04 20.70 -16.95
C ILE A 205 64.96 20.33 -18.10
N THR A 206 66.16 19.88 -17.77
CA THR A 206 67.22 19.66 -18.76
C THR A 206 67.67 18.20 -18.66
N PRO A 207 67.40 17.35 -19.66
CA PRO A 207 68.12 16.09 -19.81
C PRO A 207 69.58 16.40 -20.12
N ALA A 208 70.48 15.72 -19.43
CA ALA A 208 71.90 15.93 -19.55
C ALA A 208 72.65 14.60 -19.52
N VAL A 209 73.73 14.52 -20.28
CA VAL A 209 74.59 13.34 -20.37
C VAL A 209 76.06 13.74 -20.28
N PRO A 210 76.82 13.18 -19.32
CA PRO A 210 78.25 13.42 -19.26
C PRO A 210 78.96 12.73 -20.43
N VAL A 211 79.94 13.41 -20.99
CA VAL A 211 80.78 12.93 -22.09
C VAL A 211 82.16 12.62 -21.53
N TYR A 212 82.61 11.38 -21.73
CA TYR A 212 83.91 10.91 -21.28
C TYR A 212 84.81 10.61 -22.49
N GLY A 213 86.10 10.90 -22.37
CA GLY A 213 87.10 10.48 -23.36
C GLY A 213 87.50 9.02 -23.19
N ASP A 214 88.35 8.52 -24.10
CA ASP A 214 88.77 7.10 -24.15
C ASP A 214 89.43 6.58 -22.87
N ARG A 215 90.04 7.47 -22.05
CA ARG A 215 90.68 7.10 -20.78
C ARG A 215 89.76 7.35 -19.57
N GLY A 216 88.47 7.61 -19.79
CA GLY A 216 87.46 7.83 -18.76
C GLY A 216 87.47 9.23 -18.12
N GLN A 217 88.28 10.17 -18.61
CA GLN A 217 88.25 11.56 -18.14
C GLN A 217 87.00 12.29 -18.65
N LEU A 218 86.38 13.11 -17.80
CA LEU A 218 85.24 13.94 -18.18
C LEU A 218 85.70 14.99 -19.20
N GLN A 219 85.09 15.03 -20.38
CA GLN A 219 85.35 16.09 -21.36
C GLN A 219 84.36 17.25 -21.19
N GLY A 220 83.15 16.94 -20.72
CA GLY A 220 82.08 17.91 -20.52
C GLY A 220 80.73 17.23 -20.41
N VAL A 221 79.67 18.00 -20.60
CA VAL A 221 78.27 17.55 -20.49
C VAL A 221 77.49 18.09 -21.68
N LEU A 222 76.79 17.20 -22.37
CA LEU A 222 75.77 17.53 -23.37
C LEU A 222 74.41 17.69 -22.67
N ALA A 223 73.64 18.68 -23.09
CA ALA A 223 72.33 18.96 -22.52
C ALA A 223 71.41 19.63 -23.55
N ALA A 224 70.12 19.48 -23.33
CA ALA A 224 69.07 20.10 -24.15
C ALA A 224 68.00 20.65 -23.21
N ASP A 225 67.49 21.85 -23.42
CA ASP A 225 66.46 22.38 -22.52
C ASP A 225 65.05 21.95 -22.94
N ILE A 226 64.21 21.72 -21.93
CA ILE A 226 62.78 21.53 -22.08
C ILE A 226 62.05 22.55 -21.21
N THR A 227 61.15 23.32 -21.81
CA THR A 227 60.29 24.25 -21.07
C THR A 227 59.05 23.51 -20.56
N LEU A 228 58.64 23.81 -19.32
CA LEU A 228 57.40 23.26 -18.74
C LEU A 228 56.15 24.02 -19.21
N GLU A 229 56.35 25.19 -19.84
CA GLU A 229 55.25 26.00 -20.39
C GLU A 229 54.52 25.26 -21.51
N GLN A 230 55.23 24.53 -22.39
CA GLN A 230 54.59 23.76 -23.46
C GLN A 230 53.71 22.63 -22.91
N ILE A 231 54.13 21.98 -21.82
CA ILE A 231 53.29 20.97 -21.14
C ILE A 231 52.05 21.66 -20.56
N SER A 232 52.20 22.83 -19.93
CA SER A 232 51.08 23.60 -19.38
C SER A 232 50.12 24.07 -20.48
N GLU A 233 50.62 24.51 -21.63
CA GLU A 233 49.82 24.90 -22.79
C GLU A 233 49.02 23.72 -23.34
N PHE A 234 49.66 22.55 -23.48
CA PHE A 234 48.96 21.33 -23.84
C PHE A 234 47.83 21.01 -22.84
N LEU A 235 48.10 21.07 -21.53
CA LEU A 235 47.09 20.81 -20.50
C LEU A 235 45.94 21.82 -20.54
N ARG A 236 46.21 23.10 -20.83
CA ARG A 236 45.17 24.15 -21.00
C ARG A 236 44.30 23.90 -22.23
N ASN A 237 44.88 23.40 -23.31
CA ASN A 237 44.17 23.09 -24.56
C ASN A 237 43.48 21.72 -24.52
N LEU A 238 43.81 20.86 -23.54
CA LEU A 238 43.20 19.57 -23.34
C LEU A 238 41.79 19.72 -22.77
N LYS A 239 40.78 19.24 -23.52
CA LYS A 239 39.39 19.22 -23.06
C LYS A 239 39.18 18.11 -22.03
N VAL A 240 39.40 18.41 -20.75
CA VAL A 240 39.12 17.48 -19.64
C VAL A 240 37.61 17.36 -19.40
N SER A 241 36.93 18.46 -19.13
CA SER A 241 35.47 18.63 -19.11
C SER A 241 35.16 20.13 -19.18
N GLN A 242 33.94 20.59 -18.85
CA GLN A 242 33.65 22.03 -18.85
C GLN A 242 34.44 22.79 -17.78
N ASN A 243 34.53 22.21 -16.58
CA ASN A 243 35.18 22.81 -15.42
C ASN A 243 36.28 21.91 -14.82
N GLY A 244 36.59 20.79 -15.48
CA GLY A 244 37.63 19.87 -15.08
C GLY A 244 39.02 20.42 -15.34
N GLN A 245 39.99 19.95 -14.57
CA GLN A 245 41.38 20.37 -14.68
C GLN A 245 42.32 19.18 -14.67
N ALA A 246 43.47 19.38 -15.28
CA ALA A 246 44.59 18.45 -15.28
C ALA A 246 45.85 19.18 -14.85
N PHE A 247 46.64 18.56 -13.99
CA PHE A 247 47.89 19.12 -13.52
C PHE A 247 48.88 18.00 -13.18
N ILE A 248 50.17 18.34 -13.20
CA ILE A 248 51.27 17.43 -12.93
C ILE A 248 52.04 17.98 -11.75
N ILE A 249 52.32 17.13 -10.76
CA ILE A 249 53.10 17.49 -9.57
C ILE A 249 54.25 16.51 -9.35
N GLU A 250 55.30 16.98 -8.70
CA GLU A 250 56.30 16.09 -8.10
C GLU A 250 55.80 15.49 -6.79
N ARG A 251 56.50 14.46 -6.31
CA ARG A 251 56.23 13.85 -5.00
C ARG A 251 56.35 14.83 -3.82
N THR A 252 57.07 15.93 -4.01
CA THR A 252 57.18 17.02 -3.03
C THR A 252 55.91 17.86 -2.93
N GLY A 253 55.00 17.77 -3.91
CA GLY A 253 53.79 18.61 -4.00
C GLY A 253 53.96 19.87 -4.85
N GLU A 254 55.15 20.11 -5.41
CA GLU A 254 55.41 21.22 -6.32
C GLU A 254 54.81 20.96 -7.69
N ILE A 255 54.20 22.00 -8.29
CA ILE A 255 53.64 21.94 -9.64
C ILE A 255 54.77 21.81 -10.66
N VAL A 256 54.58 20.90 -11.61
CA VAL A 256 55.36 20.76 -12.84
C VAL A 256 54.65 21.49 -13.97
N ALA A 257 53.36 21.21 -14.17
CA ALA A 257 52.52 21.83 -15.19
C ALA A 257 51.05 21.83 -14.77
N SER A 258 50.25 22.74 -15.30
CA SER A 258 48.83 22.86 -14.95
C SER A 258 47.97 23.38 -16.10
N SER A 259 46.73 22.90 -16.18
CA SER A 259 45.68 23.45 -17.04
C SER A 259 45.04 24.74 -16.47
N ALA A 260 45.40 25.15 -15.25
CA ALA A 260 44.99 26.44 -14.71
C ALA A 260 45.76 27.59 -15.39
N GLN A 261 45.18 28.80 -15.36
CA GLN A 261 45.82 30.00 -15.94
C GLN A 261 46.94 30.58 -15.06
N GLU A 262 47.14 30.04 -13.86
CA GLU A 262 48.22 30.49 -12.98
C GLU A 262 49.58 29.94 -13.45
N PRO A 263 50.66 30.74 -13.34
CA PRO A 263 52.01 30.24 -13.61
C PRO A 263 52.42 29.21 -12.53
N PRO A 264 53.24 28.19 -12.87
CA PRO A 264 53.72 27.18 -11.93
C PRO A 264 54.79 27.70 -10.94
N PHE A 265 54.86 29.01 -10.72
CA PHE A 265 55.82 29.68 -9.85
C PHE A 265 55.22 30.94 -9.21
N VAL A 266 55.77 31.31 -8.06
CA VAL A 266 55.46 32.56 -7.35
C VAL A 266 56.68 33.48 -7.46
N SER A 267 56.44 34.76 -7.76
CA SER A 267 57.51 35.77 -7.78
C SER A 267 57.65 36.42 -6.40
N SER A 268 58.79 36.23 -5.73
CA SER A 268 59.12 36.89 -4.45
C SER A 268 60.50 37.52 -4.51
N HIS A 269 60.62 38.82 -4.22
CA HIS A 269 61.89 39.54 -4.00
C HIS A 269 63.06 39.15 -4.93
N ASN A 270 62.86 39.29 -6.25
CA ASN A 270 63.82 38.94 -7.33
C ASN A 270 64.07 37.45 -7.59
N GLN A 271 63.41 36.52 -6.89
CA GLN A 271 63.48 35.09 -7.13
C GLN A 271 62.10 34.52 -7.50
N GLN A 272 62.10 33.56 -8.43
CA GLN A 272 60.91 32.77 -8.74
C GLN A 272 61.03 31.46 -7.99
N GLU A 273 60.10 31.23 -7.07
CA GLU A 273 59.99 29.97 -6.33
C GLU A 273 58.93 29.11 -6.99
N ARG A 274 59.11 27.80 -6.96
CA ARG A 274 58.14 26.86 -7.53
C ARG A 274 56.85 26.86 -6.71
N LEU A 275 55.71 26.82 -7.40
CA LEU A 275 54.41 26.85 -6.76
C LEU A 275 54.08 25.47 -6.16
N GLN A 276 53.77 25.45 -4.86
CA GLN A 276 53.17 24.28 -4.20
C GLN A 276 51.73 24.12 -4.66
N ALA A 277 51.32 22.91 -5.02
CA ALA A 277 49.94 22.67 -5.49
C ALA A 277 48.89 22.94 -4.40
N MET A 278 49.24 22.80 -3.12
CA MET A 278 48.40 23.20 -1.98
C MET A 278 48.26 24.73 -1.83
N ALA A 279 49.15 25.51 -2.44
CA ALA A 279 49.12 26.97 -2.43
C ALA A 279 48.58 27.56 -3.75
N SER A 280 48.10 26.71 -4.66
CA SER A 280 47.45 27.11 -5.90
C SER A 280 46.27 28.06 -5.65
N GLN A 281 46.11 29.06 -6.51
CA GLN A 281 44.94 29.94 -6.54
C GLN A 281 43.71 29.24 -7.12
N SER A 282 43.90 28.10 -7.79
CA SER A 282 42.80 27.28 -8.27
C SER A 282 42.25 26.42 -7.13
N PRO A 283 40.98 26.62 -6.71
CA PRO A 283 40.40 25.84 -5.62
C PRO A 283 40.39 24.34 -5.90
N LEU A 284 40.27 23.95 -7.18
CA LEU A 284 40.22 22.55 -7.58
C LEU A 284 41.59 21.87 -7.45
N ILE A 285 42.69 22.51 -7.86
CA ILE A 285 44.05 21.98 -7.67
C ILE A 285 44.42 21.92 -6.19
N GLN A 286 44.17 23.01 -5.46
CA GLN A 286 44.46 23.09 -4.03
C GLN A 286 43.72 21.99 -3.24
N THR A 287 42.39 21.91 -3.39
CA THR A 287 41.59 20.96 -2.61
C THR A 287 41.86 19.52 -3.04
N THR A 288 42.12 19.27 -4.32
CA THR A 288 42.51 17.94 -4.79
C THR A 288 43.84 17.50 -4.17
N THR A 289 44.81 18.40 -4.08
CA THR A 289 46.12 18.09 -3.48
C THR A 289 45.97 17.78 -1.99
N LEU A 290 45.12 18.54 -1.28
CA LEU A 290 44.78 18.24 0.12
C LEU A 290 44.09 16.87 0.26
N ALA A 291 43.13 16.56 -0.60
CA ALA A 291 42.43 15.28 -0.59
C ALA A 291 43.35 14.09 -0.95
N LEU A 292 44.35 14.28 -1.81
CA LEU A 292 45.38 13.27 -2.11
C LEU A 292 46.22 12.95 -0.87
N LEU A 293 46.63 13.99 -0.13
CA LEU A 293 47.40 13.84 1.10
C LEU A 293 46.58 13.20 2.22
N GLU A 294 45.30 13.56 2.35
CA GLU A 294 44.40 12.95 3.34
C GLU A 294 44.21 11.44 3.06
N ASN A 295 43.97 11.05 1.81
CA ASN A 295 43.72 9.65 1.45
C ASN A 295 44.96 8.75 1.49
N HIS A 296 46.16 9.29 1.24
CA HIS A 296 47.38 8.49 1.11
C HIS A 296 48.45 8.79 2.18
N SER A 297 48.25 9.78 3.05
CA SER A 297 49.20 10.36 4.02
C SER A 297 50.48 10.98 3.41
N SER A 298 50.94 10.50 2.25
CA SER A 298 52.08 11.03 1.51
C SER A 298 51.93 10.70 0.04
N LEU A 299 52.30 11.65 -0.83
CA LEU A 299 52.33 11.46 -2.28
C LEU A 299 53.28 10.33 -2.71
N ASN A 300 54.29 9.99 -1.91
CA ASN A 300 55.22 8.88 -2.20
C ASN A 300 54.56 7.50 -2.20
N ARG A 301 53.39 7.33 -1.56
CA ARG A 301 52.71 6.03 -1.49
C ARG A 301 51.89 5.70 -2.74
N ILE A 302 51.71 6.65 -3.65
CA ILE A 302 50.95 6.47 -4.89
C ILE A 302 51.86 5.78 -5.93
N THR A 303 51.96 4.46 -5.84
CA THR A 303 52.79 3.65 -6.76
C THR A 303 52.02 3.09 -7.95
N THR A 304 50.69 3.07 -7.87
CA THR A 304 49.78 2.68 -8.94
C THR A 304 48.74 3.76 -9.21
N ALA A 305 48.06 3.68 -10.36
CA ALA A 305 46.95 4.58 -10.64
C ALA A 305 45.84 4.40 -9.59
N HIS A 306 45.36 5.50 -9.03
CA HIS A 306 44.26 5.50 -8.06
C HIS A 306 43.16 6.44 -8.52
N GLN A 307 41.94 6.10 -8.12
CA GLN A 307 40.76 6.92 -8.37
C GLN A 307 39.95 7.01 -7.09
N PHE A 308 39.51 8.22 -6.76
CA PHE A 308 38.67 8.48 -5.61
C PHE A 308 37.78 9.70 -5.89
N SER A 309 36.93 10.05 -4.94
CA SER A 309 36.12 11.24 -5.03
C SER A 309 36.07 11.98 -3.71
N PHE A 310 36.01 13.31 -3.76
CA PHE A 310 35.79 14.17 -2.61
C PHE A 310 34.69 15.20 -2.92
N SER A 311 34.28 16.00 -1.94
CA SER A 311 33.27 17.05 -2.13
C SER A 311 33.94 18.43 -2.04
N LEU A 312 33.67 19.28 -3.02
CA LEU A 312 34.06 20.70 -3.06
C LEU A 312 32.79 21.51 -3.30
N GLU A 313 32.46 22.45 -2.42
CA GLU A 313 31.25 23.29 -2.54
C GLU A 313 29.95 22.48 -2.74
N ASN A 314 29.80 21.36 -2.03
CA ASN A 314 28.71 20.38 -2.18
C ASN A 314 28.62 19.70 -3.57
N GLN A 315 29.65 19.83 -4.39
CA GLN A 315 29.78 19.12 -5.66
C GLN A 315 30.83 18.02 -5.53
N ARG A 316 30.47 16.81 -5.96
CA ARG A 316 31.39 15.68 -5.95
C ARG A 316 32.40 15.84 -7.09
N GLN A 317 33.67 15.73 -6.74
CA GLN A 317 34.82 15.81 -7.63
C GLN A 317 35.38 14.40 -7.81
N LEU A 318 35.54 13.95 -9.05
CA LEU A 318 36.16 12.66 -9.37
C LEU A 318 37.62 12.90 -9.72
N VAL A 319 38.51 12.28 -8.95
CA VAL A 319 39.96 12.44 -9.11
C VAL A 319 40.56 11.14 -9.58
N ARG A 320 41.44 11.23 -10.57
CA ARG A 320 42.35 10.15 -10.93
C ARG A 320 43.78 10.67 -10.86
N VAL A 321 44.62 9.89 -10.20
CA VAL A 321 46.06 10.14 -10.10
C VAL A 321 46.81 8.97 -10.73
N VAL A 322 47.75 9.27 -11.62
CA VAL A 322 48.57 8.28 -12.32
C VAL A 322 50.05 8.61 -12.08
N PRO A 323 50.85 7.69 -11.53
CA PRO A 323 52.29 7.89 -11.40
C PRO A 323 52.97 7.80 -12.76
N PHE A 324 53.78 8.80 -13.10
CA PHE A 324 54.58 8.85 -14.31
C PHE A 324 56.06 8.70 -13.94
N LYS A 325 56.72 7.72 -14.55
CA LYS A 325 58.15 7.46 -14.36
C LYS A 325 58.85 7.31 -15.69
N ASP A 326 59.83 8.14 -15.94
CA ASP A 326 60.84 7.89 -16.97
C ASP A 326 62.04 7.22 -16.29
N GLY A 327 62.62 6.19 -16.90
CA GLY A 327 63.66 5.31 -16.29
C GLY A 327 64.91 6.02 -15.75
N SER A 328 64.98 7.34 -15.93
CA SER A 328 65.97 8.29 -15.43
C SER A 328 65.34 9.23 -14.38
N ARG A 329 65.21 8.81 -13.11
CA ARG A 329 64.84 9.63 -11.91
C ARG A 329 63.57 10.50 -11.93
N LEU A 330 62.85 10.68 -13.04
CA LEU A 330 61.58 11.43 -13.03
C LEU A 330 60.51 10.60 -12.32
N ASP A 331 59.88 11.20 -11.32
CA ASP A 331 58.78 10.59 -10.57
C ASP A 331 57.70 11.64 -10.32
N TRP A 332 56.79 11.76 -11.29
CA TRP A 332 55.70 12.73 -11.29
C TRP A 332 54.36 12.04 -11.04
N LEU A 333 53.37 12.84 -10.67
CA LEU A 333 51.97 12.44 -10.57
C LEU A 333 51.15 13.26 -11.55
N ILE A 334 50.52 12.59 -12.50
CA ILE A 334 49.52 13.19 -13.38
C ILE A 334 48.18 13.10 -12.66
N VAL A 335 47.54 14.25 -12.44
CA VAL A 335 46.27 14.35 -11.72
C VAL A 335 45.22 14.92 -12.67
N THR A 336 44.10 14.24 -12.79
CA THR A 336 42.91 14.73 -13.50
C THR A 336 41.75 14.81 -12.53
N VAL A 337 41.03 15.92 -12.57
CA VAL A 337 39.90 16.20 -11.68
C VAL A 337 38.72 16.62 -12.52
N ILE A 338 37.62 15.90 -12.36
CA ILE A 338 36.41 16.10 -13.14
C ILE A 338 35.21 16.30 -12.20
N PRO A 339 34.58 17.49 -12.20
CA PRO A 339 33.35 17.72 -11.45
C PRO A 339 32.21 16.86 -11.97
N GLU A 340 31.51 16.15 -11.08
CA GLU A 340 30.33 15.33 -11.45
C GLU A 340 29.21 16.21 -12.04
N ALA A 341 29.13 17.47 -11.60
CA ALA A 341 28.15 18.46 -12.06
C ALA A 341 28.19 18.71 -13.58
N ASP A 342 29.37 18.61 -14.20
CA ASP A 342 29.56 18.83 -15.65
C ASP A 342 28.73 17.85 -16.50
N PHE A 343 28.48 16.64 -15.99
CA PHE A 343 27.65 15.64 -16.66
C PHE A 343 26.21 15.62 -16.14
N MET A 344 25.99 16.07 -14.91
CA MET A 344 24.66 16.07 -14.31
C MET A 344 23.69 16.99 -15.05
N ALA A 345 24.16 18.04 -15.73
CA ALA A 345 23.31 18.89 -16.56
C ALA A 345 22.59 18.09 -17.67
N GLN A 346 23.28 17.16 -18.33
CA GLN A 346 22.68 16.30 -19.36
C GLN A 346 21.73 15.26 -18.74
N ILE A 347 22.07 14.73 -17.56
CA ILE A 347 21.21 13.74 -16.87
C ILE A 347 19.97 14.39 -16.26
N ALA A 348 20.06 15.65 -15.81
CA ALA A 348 18.93 16.39 -15.26
C ALA A 348 17.78 16.51 -16.26
N ALA A 349 18.08 16.63 -17.56
CA ALA A 349 17.07 16.60 -18.61
C ALA A 349 16.33 15.25 -18.66
N SER A 350 17.06 14.13 -18.53
CA SER A 350 16.45 12.80 -18.45
C SER A 350 15.61 12.64 -17.17
N ASN A 351 16.11 13.11 -16.03
CA ASN A 351 15.37 13.09 -14.77
C ASN A 351 14.07 13.91 -14.85
N ARG A 352 14.10 15.06 -15.53
CA ARG A 352 12.91 15.88 -15.81
C ARG A 352 11.89 15.10 -16.65
N ASN A 353 12.34 14.41 -17.71
CA ASN A 353 11.45 13.59 -18.53
C ASN A 353 10.82 12.45 -17.71
N THR A 354 11.60 11.74 -16.88
CA THR A 354 11.09 10.72 -15.95
C THR A 354 10.07 11.30 -14.96
N ALA A 355 10.31 12.51 -14.44
CA ALA A 355 9.38 13.19 -13.54
C ALA A 355 8.06 13.56 -14.25
N VAL A 356 8.12 14.07 -15.48
CA VAL A 356 6.93 14.38 -16.28
C VAL A 356 6.14 13.12 -16.61
N LEU A 357 6.80 12.04 -17.05
CA LEU A 357 6.15 10.76 -17.33
C LEU A 357 5.52 10.14 -16.06
N SER A 358 6.19 10.27 -14.92
CA SER A 358 5.66 9.89 -13.60
C SER A 358 4.40 10.66 -13.25
N LEU A 359 4.38 11.98 -13.47
CA LEU A 359 3.23 12.84 -13.22
C LEU A 359 2.04 12.47 -14.14
N ILE A 360 2.31 12.26 -15.43
CA ILE A 360 1.30 11.82 -16.40
C ILE A 360 0.72 10.47 -16.00
N SER A 361 1.57 9.52 -15.59
CA SER A 361 1.13 8.19 -15.14
C SER A 361 0.23 8.25 -13.90
N LEU A 362 0.58 9.10 -12.93
CA LEU A 362 -0.26 9.36 -11.75
C LEU A 362 -1.60 10.00 -12.11
N LEU A 363 -1.60 10.93 -13.07
CA LEU A 363 -2.83 11.58 -13.53
C LEU A 363 -3.74 10.58 -14.25
N ILE A 364 -3.19 9.78 -15.16
CA ILE A 364 -3.93 8.70 -15.84
C ILE A 364 -4.49 7.71 -14.81
N ALA A 365 -3.69 7.29 -13.83
CA ALA A 365 -4.16 6.38 -12.79
C ALA A 365 -5.28 6.97 -11.94
N SER A 366 -5.21 8.26 -11.62
CA SER A 366 -6.27 8.98 -10.89
C SER A 366 -7.56 9.07 -11.69
N VAL A 367 -7.45 9.34 -13.00
CA VAL A 367 -8.60 9.34 -13.92
C VAL A 367 -9.23 7.96 -14.01
N VAL A 368 -8.44 6.90 -14.22
CA VAL A 368 -8.90 5.51 -14.26
C VAL A 368 -9.57 5.11 -12.95
N ALA A 369 -8.97 5.42 -11.80
CA ALA A 369 -9.58 5.15 -10.49
C ALA A 369 -10.93 5.85 -10.32
N GLY A 370 -11.04 7.11 -10.80
CA GLY A 370 -12.30 7.86 -10.82
C GLY A 370 -13.35 7.24 -11.74
N MET A 371 -12.95 6.76 -12.92
CA MET A 371 -13.82 6.04 -13.86
C MET A 371 -14.34 4.73 -13.25
N THR A 372 -13.46 3.90 -12.68
CA THR A 372 -13.84 2.64 -12.03
C THR A 372 -14.84 2.87 -10.89
N SER A 373 -14.64 3.93 -10.09
CA SER A 373 -15.60 4.31 -9.04
C SER A 373 -16.99 4.65 -9.61
N ARG A 374 -17.07 5.24 -10.80
CA ARG A 374 -18.35 5.60 -11.43
C ARG A 374 -19.01 4.40 -12.10
N TRP A 375 -18.24 3.52 -12.73
CA TRP A 375 -18.77 2.43 -13.54
C TRP A 375 -19.10 1.15 -12.76
N VAL A 376 -18.35 0.87 -11.68
CA VAL A 376 -18.52 -0.38 -10.90
C VAL A 376 -19.16 -0.11 -9.54
N VAL A 377 -18.59 0.82 -8.76
CA VAL A 377 -19.00 0.98 -7.37
C VAL A 377 -20.37 1.65 -7.23
N ARG A 378 -20.69 2.64 -8.08
CA ARG A 378 -21.95 3.38 -8.00
C ARG A 378 -23.19 2.52 -8.31
N PRO A 379 -23.22 1.68 -9.36
CA PRO A 379 -24.34 0.76 -9.58
C PRO A 379 -24.56 -0.24 -8.44
N ILE A 380 -23.48 -0.81 -7.89
CA ILE A 380 -23.55 -1.74 -6.76
C ILE A 380 -24.19 -1.07 -5.53
N LEU A 381 -23.79 0.17 -5.22
CA LEU A 381 -24.38 0.92 -4.11
C LEU A 381 -25.87 1.23 -4.34
N ARG A 382 -26.26 1.58 -5.57
CA ARG A 382 -27.67 1.79 -5.92
C ARG A 382 -28.51 0.53 -5.78
N LEU A 383 -28.00 -0.63 -6.20
CA LEU A 383 -28.68 -1.92 -5.99
C LEU A 383 -28.87 -2.22 -4.50
N ASN A 384 -27.86 -1.96 -3.68
CA ASN A 384 -27.96 -2.11 -2.23
C ASN A 384 -28.99 -1.14 -1.60
N ASP A 385 -29.11 0.07 -2.12
CA ASP A 385 -30.11 1.03 -1.64
C ASP A 385 -31.53 0.61 -2.06
N ALA A 386 -31.72 0.14 -3.31
CA ALA A 386 -32.99 -0.42 -3.78
C ALA A 386 -33.42 -1.64 -2.94
N ALA A 387 -32.48 -2.53 -2.60
CA ALA A 387 -32.74 -3.67 -1.70
C ALA A 387 -33.19 -3.24 -0.30
N LYS A 388 -32.62 -2.17 0.25
CA LYS A 388 -33.06 -1.62 1.55
C LYS A 388 -34.46 -1.01 1.48
N GLN A 389 -34.80 -0.34 0.38
CA GLN A 389 -36.13 0.24 0.19
C GLN A 389 -37.19 -0.85 0.02
N LEU A 390 -36.89 -1.91 -0.73
CA LEU A 390 -37.74 -3.09 -0.85
C LEU A 390 -38.07 -3.70 0.52
N ALA A 391 -37.10 -3.75 1.43
CA ALA A 391 -37.30 -4.27 2.79
C ALA A 391 -38.24 -3.41 3.66
N VAL A 392 -38.46 -2.14 3.31
CA VAL A 392 -39.37 -1.23 4.01
C VAL A 392 -40.75 -1.15 3.31
N GLY A 393 -40.95 -1.92 2.22
CA GLY A 393 -42.22 -2.00 1.49
C GLY A 393 -42.37 -0.98 0.36
N ASP A 394 -41.28 -0.34 -0.06
CA ASP A 394 -41.25 0.51 -1.25
C ASP A 394 -40.83 -0.32 -2.47
N TRP A 395 -41.79 -0.63 -3.34
CA TRP A 395 -41.65 -1.59 -4.45
C TRP A 395 -41.28 -0.93 -5.79
N GLU A 396 -41.27 0.41 -5.88
CA GLU A 396 -41.11 1.14 -7.15
C GLU A 396 -39.79 1.92 -7.19
N GLN A 397 -38.68 1.20 -7.28
CA GLN A 397 -37.36 1.81 -7.44
C GLN A 397 -36.76 1.50 -8.82
N PRO A 398 -36.37 2.52 -9.61
CA PRO A 398 -35.74 2.29 -10.90
C PRO A 398 -34.37 1.64 -10.71
N LEU A 399 -34.18 0.46 -11.29
CA LEU A 399 -32.92 -0.26 -11.22
C LEU A 399 -31.86 0.41 -12.12
N PRO A 400 -30.59 0.44 -11.68
CA PRO A 400 -29.53 1.06 -12.46
C PRO A 400 -29.20 0.24 -13.71
N GLU A 401 -29.27 0.86 -14.89
CA GLU A 401 -28.65 0.32 -16.10
C GLU A 401 -27.12 0.26 -15.89
N GLY A 402 -26.60 -0.96 -15.73
CA GLY A 402 -25.18 -1.23 -15.60
C GLY A 402 -24.48 -1.19 -16.95
N ARG A 403 -23.25 -0.65 -16.99
CA ARG A 403 -22.41 -0.68 -18.21
C ARG A 403 -21.79 -2.06 -18.48
N PHE A 404 -21.72 -2.90 -17.45
CA PHE A 404 -21.15 -4.25 -17.51
C PHE A 404 -22.28 -5.27 -17.49
N GLU A 405 -22.15 -6.32 -18.29
CA GLU A 405 -23.14 -7.38 -18.48
C GLU A 405 -23.51 -8.06 -17.16
N GLU A 406 -22.51 -8.36 -16.32
CA GLU A 406 -22.72 -9.05 -15.04
C GLU A 406 -23.52 -8.20 -14.04
N LEU A 407 -23.33 -6.87 -14.07
CA LEU A 407 -24.12 -5.95 -13.23
C LEU A 407 -25.54 -5.76 -13.76
N ALA A 408 -25.74 -5.83 -15.08
CA ALA A 408 -27.05 -5.82 -15.69
C ALA A 408 -27.83 -7.11 -15.39
N GLU A 409 -27.18 -8.27 -15.49
CA GLU A 409 -27.76 -9.57 -15.12
C GLU A 409 -28.18 -9.61 -13.65
N LEU A 410 -27.33 -9.06 -12.76
CA LEU A 410 -27.67 -8.95 -11.33
C LEU A 410 -28.88 -8.03 -11.09
N ALA A 411 -28.98 -6.91 -11.81
CA ALA A 411 -30.13 -6.03 -11.72
C ALA A 411 -31.42 -6.71 -12.19
N ILE A 412 -31.39 -7.43 -13.32
CA ILE A 412 -32.52 -8.20 -13.85
C ILE A 412 -32.94 -9.29 -12.85
N SER A 413 -31.99 -10.04 -12.30
CA SER A 413 -32.27 -11.09 -11.30
C SER A 413 -32.91 -10.51 -10.04
N PHE A 414 -32.45 -9.33 -9.61
CA PHE A 414 -33.04 -8.61 -8.47
C PHE A 414 -34.48 -8.15 -8.78
N GLU A 415 -34.75 -7.65 -9.99
CA GLU A 415 -36.09 -7.25 -10.44
C GLU A 415 -37.07 -8.43 -10.41
N GLN A 416 -36.64 -9.58 -10.95
CA GLN A 416 -37.45 -10.80 -10.95
C GLN A 416 -37.80 -11.26 -9.52
N MET A 417 -36.81 -11.23 -8.61
CA MET A 417 -37.04 -11.56 -7.21
C MET A 417 -38.02 -10.59 -6.55
N ALA A 418 -37.86 -9.28 -6.76
CA ALA A 418 -38.75 -8.26 -6.22
C ALA A 418 -40.20 -8.45 -6.71
N GLY A 419 -40.39 -8.72 -8.00
CA GLY A 419 -41.69 -9.01 -8.60
C GLY A 419 -42.34 -10.28 -8.03
N GLN A 420 -41.58 -11.37 -7.86
CA GLN A 420 -42.07 -12.59 -7.23
C GLN A 420 -42.48 -12.37 -5.77
N LEU A 421 -41.71 -11.59 -5.01
CA LEU A 421 -42.04 -11.28 -3.62
C LEU A 421 -43.35 -10.49 -3.54
N LYS A 422 -43.52 -9.46 -4.37
CA LYS A 422 -44.74 -8.65 -4.44
C LYS A 422 -45.96 -9.51 -4.73
N HIS A 423 -45.88 -10.36 -5.76
CA HIS A 423 -46.97 -11.26 -6.13
C HIS A 423 -47.33 -12.25 -5.01
N SER A 424 -46.33 -12.78 -4.31
CA SER A 424 -46.54 -13.66 -3.15
C SER A 424 -47.27 -12.94 -2.01
N PHE A 425 -46.87 -11.69 -1.71
CA PHE A 425 -47.55 -10.85 -0.72
C PHE A 425 -49.00 -10.57 -1.09
N GLU A 426 -49.28 -10.15 -2.33
CA GLU A 426 -50.64 -9.90 -2.82
C GLU A 426 -51.52 -11.17 -2.77
N THR A 427 -50.96 -12.31 -3.16
CA THR A 427 -51.65 -13.61 -3.10
C THR A 427 -51.96 -14.00 -1.65
N LEU A 428 -51.02 -13.79 -0.74
CA LEU A 428 -51.21 -14.08 0.68
C LEU A 428 -52.30 -13.19 1.29
N GLU A 429 -52.30 -11.90 0.95
CA GLU A 429 -53.32 -10.96 1.41
C GLU A 429 -54.71 -11.31 0.91
N ALA A 430 -54.85 -11.66 -0.38
CA ALA A 430 -56.11 -12.12 -0.97
C ALA A 430 -56.62 -13.41 -0.31
N LYS A 431 -55.73 -14.38 -0.04
CA LYS A 431 -56.10 -15.63 0.67
C LYS A 431 -56.53 -15.37 2.10
N ASN A 432 -55.89 -14.43 2.79
CA ASN A 432 -56.25 -14.07 4.16
C ASN A 432 -57.62 -13.38 4.22
N ALA A 433 -57.91 -12.49 3.25
CA ALA A 433 -59.22 -11.88 3.11
C ALA A 433 -60.33 -12.91 2.85
N GLU A 434 -60.08 -13.89 1.97
CA GLU A 434 -61.04 -14.96 1.67
C GLU A 434 -61.30 -15.86 2.89
N LEU A 435 -60.24 -16.23 3.64
CA LEU A 435 -60.38 -17.01 4.87
C LEU A 435 -61.27 -16.30 5.91
N ARG A 436 -61.08 -14.99 6.11
CA ARG A 436 -61.91 -14.19 7.03
C ARG A 436 -63.37 -14.16 6.60
N ARG A 437 -63.62 -14.03 5.30
CA ARG A 437 -64.98 -14.05 4.73
C ARG A 437 -65.67 -15.40 4.94
N LEU A 438 -64.97 -16.50 4.68
CA LEU A 438 -65.50 -17.86 4.86
C LEU A 438 -65.89 -18.14 6.31
N ASP A 439 -65.09 -17.68 7.28
CA ASP A 439 -65.38 -17.89 8.69
C ASP A 439 -66.67 -17.14 9.12
N GLN A 440 -66.83 -15.90 8.66
CA GLN A 440 -68.04 -15.11 8.93
C GLN A 440 -69.31 -15.73 8.33
N VAL A 441 -69.24 -16.24 7.10
CA VAL A 441 -70.38 -16.90 6.44
C VAL A 441 -70.76 -18.20 7.16
N LYS A 442 -69.77 -18.95 7.66
CA LYS A 442 -70.01 -20.19 8.41
C LYS A 442 -70.82 -19.91 9.69
N ASP A 443 -70.46 -18.86 10.41
CA ASP A 443 -71.11 -18.52 11.67
C ASP A 443 -72.55 -18.02 11.44
N GLU A 444 -72.78 -17.22 10.41
CA GLU A 444 -74.12 -16.75 10.01
C GLU A 444 -75.04 -17.90 9.58
N PHE A 445 -74.51 -18.87 8.82
CA PHE A 445 -75.26 -20.05 8.39
C PHE A 445 -75.80 -20.87 9.56
N LEU A 446 -74.99 -21.09 10.60
CA LEU A 446 -75.38 -21.89 11.77
C LEU A 446 -76.47 -21.20 12.60
N ALA A 447 -76.38 -19.88 12.76
CA ALA A 447 -77.37 -19.11 13.50
C ALA A 447 -78.75 -19.10 12.80
N ASN A 448 -78.75 -18.81 11.49
CA ASN A 448 -80.00 -18.71 10.72
C ASN A 448 -80.71 -20.07 10.58
N THR A 449 -79.97 -21.13 10.25
CA THR A 449 -80.56 -22.47 10.07
C THR A 449 -81.24 -22.97 11.35
N SER A 450 -80.66 -22.70 12.51
CA SER A 450 -81.22 -23.12 13.80
C SER A 450 -82.56 -22.44 14.11
N HIS A 451 -82.69 -21.15 13.78
CA HIS A 451 -83.92 -20.39 14.00
C HIS A 451 -85.05 -20.86 13.08
N GLU A 452 -84.73 -21.11 11.81
CA GLU A 452 -85.67 -21.59 10.79
C GLU A 452 -86.14 -23.03 11.05
N LEU A 453 -85.36 -23.86 11.74
CA LEU A 453 -85.78 -25.21 12.12
C LEU A 453 -86.66 -25.26 13.38
N ARG A 454 -86.44 -24.35 14.35
CA ARG A 454 -87.19 -24.34 15.62
C ARG A 454 -88.68 -24.02 15.42
N THR A 455 -88.96 -23.03 14.59
CA THR A 455 -90.32 -22.51 14.36
C THR A 455 -91.29 -23.55 13.79
N PRO A 456 -91.00 -24.23 12.66
CA PRO A 456 -91.89 -25.25 12.12
C PRO A 456 -92.00 -26.46 13.05
N LEU A 457 -90.93 -26.80 13.76
CA LEU A 457 -90.90 -27.94 14.65
C LEU A 457 -91.82 -27.76 15.86
N ASN A 458 -91.82 -26.58 16.48
CA ASN A 458 -92.78 -26.23 17.52
C ASN A 458 -94.22 -26.22 17.00
N GLY A 459 -94.43 -25.81 15.75
CA GLY A 459 -95.74 -25.90 15.09
C GLY A 459 -96.23 -27.34 14.93
N ILE A 460 -95.37 -28.26 14.46
CA ILE A 460 -95.70 -29.69 14.30
C ILE A 460 -96.03 -30.33 15.65
N ILE A 461 -95.24 -30.03 16.69
CA ILE A 461 -95.48 -30.50 18.06
C ILE A 461 -96.85 -30.01 18.56
N GLY A 462 -97.12 -28.70 18.44
CA GLY A 462 -98.37 -28.10 18.94
C GLY A 462 -99.62 -28.61 18.22
N ILE A 463 -99.56 -28.81 16.90
CA ILE A 463 -100.67 -29.39 16.13
C ILE A 463 -100.89 -30.85 16.56
N ALA A 464 -99.83 -31.64 16.68
CA ALA A 464 -99.95 -33.04 17.06
C ALA A 464 -100.48 -33.20 18.51
N GLU A 465 -100.07 -32.34 19.44
CA GLU A 465 -100.61 -32.28 20.81
C GLU A 465 -102.10 -31.90 20.82
N SER A 466 -102.49 -30.85 20.09
CA SER A 466 -103.88 -30.42 19.99
C SER A 466 -104.80 -31.52 19.43
N LEU A 467 -104.31 -32.31 18.46
CA LEU A 467 -105.04 -33.47 17.94
C LEU A 467 -105.17 -34.57 18.99
N ILE A 468 -104.12 -34.85 19.78
CA ILE A 468 -104.16 -35.84 20.86
C ILE A 468 -105.16 -35.43 21.96
N ASP A 469 -105.26 -34.14 22.25
CA ASP A 469 -106.13 -33.57 23.28
C ASP A 469 -107.62 -33.53 22.87
N GLY A 470 -107.94 -33.98 21.65
CA GLY A 470 -109.32 -34.23 21.21
C GLY A 470 -110.05 -33.02 20.64
N VAL A 471 -109.31 -31.96 20.26
CA VAL A 471 -109.88 -30.73 19.67
C VAL A 471 -110.66 -31.01 18.37
N THR A 472 -110.37 -32.12 17.67
CA THR A 472 -111.03 -32.53 16.42
C THR A 472 -111.94 -33.76 16.57
N GLY A 473 -112.20 -34.21 17.81
CA GLY A 473 -113.02 -35.39 18.10
C GLY A 473 -112.20 -36.64 18.51
N PRO A 474 -112.86 -37.78 18.79
CA PRO A 474 -112.20 -38.98 19.29
C PRO A 474 -111.35 -39.66 18.22
N LEU A 475 -110.04 -39.82 18.49
CA LEU A 475 -109.10 -40.50 17.62
C LEU A 475 -109.10 -42.01 17.82
N LEU A 476 -108.85 -42.78 16.75
CA LEU A 476 -108.58 -44.21 16.87
C LEU A 476 -107.29 -44.45 17.71
N PRO A 477 -107.22 -45.52 18.53
CA PRO A 477 -106.08 -45.79 19.41
C PRO A 477 -104.72 -45.79 18.69
N LEU A 478 -104.66 -46.35 17.48
CA LEU A 478 -103.43 -46.41 16.68
C LEU A 478 -102.99 -45.02 16.17
N THR A 479 -103.95 -44.14 15.85
CA THR A 479 -103.67 -42.75 15.41
C THR A 479 -103.15 -41.91 16.56
N ARG A 480 -103.72 -42.07 17.76
CA ARG A 480 -103.24 -41.41 18.97
C ARG A 480 -101.81 -41.83 19.34
N ALA A 481 -101.49 -43.13 19.21
CA ALA A 481 -100.14 -43.64 19.46
C ALA A 481 -99.12 -43.08 18.45
N ASN A 482 -99.48 -43.01 17.16
CA ASN A 482 -98.60 -42.44 16.13
C ASN A 482 -98.38 -40.92 16.33
N LEU A 483 -99.42 -40.16 16.66
CA LEU A 483 -99.28 -38.74 16.99
C LEU A 483 -98.43 -38.52 18.23
N ALA A 484 -98.58 -39.34 19.28
CA ALA A 484 -97.73 -39.28 20.46
C ALA A 484 -96.25 -39.54 20.11
N MET A 485 -95.97 -40.43 19.15
CA MET A 485 -94.63 -40.66 18.63
C MET A 485 -94.09 -39.45 17.85
N VAL A 486 -94.93 -38.77 17.06
CA VAL A 486 -94.59 -37.51 16.35
C VAL A 486 -94.26 -36.40 17.35
N VAL A 487 -95.07 -36.21 18.39
CA VAL A 487 -94.80 -35.24 19.46
C VAL A 487 -93.48 -35.54 20.16
N THR A 488 -93.28 -36.81 20.55
CA THR A 488 -92.05 -37.24 21.25
C THR A 488 -90.81 -37.02 20.38
N SER A 489 -90.90 -37.35 19.08
CA SER A 489 -89.79 -37.16 18.14
C SER A 489 -89.55 -35.68 17.83
N GLY A 490 -90.61 -34.88 17.71
CA GLY A 490 -90.53 -33.45 17.49
C GLY A 490 -89.86 -32.73 18.66
N ARG A 491 -90.28 -33.04 19.90
CA ARG A 491 -89.67 -32.49 21.12
C ARG A 491 -88.18 -32.86 21.21
N ARG A 492 -87.81 -34.10 20.88
CA ARG A 492 -86.41 -34.54 20.85
C ARG A 492 -85.57 -33.75 19.83
N LEU A 493 -86.11 -33.49 18.64
CA LEU A 493 -85.40 -32.71 17.63
C LEU A 493 -85.27 -31.23 18.04
N ALA A 494 -86.25 -30.68 18.75
CA ALA A 494 -86.23 -29.30 19.20
C ALA A 494 -85.15 -29.09 20.27
N THR A 495 -85.00 -30.05 21.18
CA THR A 495 -83.90 -30.09 22.14
C THR A 495 -82.54 -30.12 21.42
N LEU A 496 -82.35 -31.02 20.44
CA LEU A 496 -81.09 -31.11 19.67
C LEU A 496 -80.73 -29.82 18.93
N VAL A 497 -81.70 -29.15 18.31
CA VAL A 497 -81.46 -27.86 17.62
C VAL A 497 -81.05 -26.77 18.62
N ASN A 498 -81.65 -26.75 19.81
CA ASN A 498 -81.27 -25.81 20.85
C ASN A 498 -79.87 -26.11 21.41
N ASP A 499 -79.51 -27.39 21.57
CA ASP A 499 -78.19 -27.78 22.06
C ASP A 499 -77.06 -27.38 21.08
N ILE A 500 -77.28 -27.52 19.78
CA ILE A 500 -76.32 -27.08 18.73
C ILE A 500 -76.12 -25.55 18.79
N LEU A 501 -77.18 -24.80 19.04
CA LEU A 501 -77.12 -23.34 19.15
C LEU A 501 -76.42 -22.89 20.43
N ASP A 502 -76.72 -23.52 21.57
CA ASP A 502 -76.03 -23.26 22.84
C ASP A 502 -74.52 -23.59 22.70
N PHE A 503 -74.16 -24.66 21.99
CA PHE A 503 -72.76 -24.97 21.65
C PHE A 503 -72.09 -23.88 20.80
N SER A 504 -72.76 -23.40 19.75
CA SER A 504 -72.26 -22.30 18.92
C SER A 504 -72.03 -21.03 19.76
N LYS A 505 -72.99 -20.65 20.61
CA LYS A 505 -72.86 -19.48 21.50
C LYS A 505 -71.73 -19.61 22.51
N MET A 506 -71.53 -20.79 23.09
CA MET A 506 -70.42 -21.07 24.00
C MET A 506 -69.06 -20.93 23.30
N ARG A 507 -68.92 -21.42 22.08
CA ARG A 507 -67.68 -21.29 21.29
C ARG A 507 -67.31 -19.83 20.98
N HIS A 508 -68.30 -18.94 20.90
CA HIS A 508 -68.13 -17.50 20.70
C HIS A 508 -68.19 -16.68 22.01
N GLN A 509 -68.15 -17.32 23.19
CA GLN A 509 -68.17 -16.66 24.52
C GLN A 509 -69.39 -15.77 24.79
N THR A 510 -70.57 -16.09 24.24
CA THR A 510 -71.78 -15.25 24.34
C THR A 510 -72.85 -15.81 25.31
N LEU A 511 -72.49 -16.77 26.17
CA LEU A 511 -73.41 -17.36 27.15
C LEU A 511 -73.35 -16.61 28.49
N ASP A 512 -74.39 -15.85 28.82
CA ASP A 512 -74.52 -15.15 30.11
C ASP A 512 -75.17 -16.04 31.19
N LEU A 513 -74.55 -16.13 32.37
CA LEU A 513 -75.06 -16.89 33.52
C LEU A 513 -75.76 -15.97 34.55
N ASN A 514 -76.96 -16.34 35.01
CA ASN A 514 -77.73 -15.57 35.99
C ASN A 514 -77.61 -16.19 37.39
N LEU A 515 -76.48 -15.93 38.06
CA LEU A 515 -76.13 -16.52 39.35
C LEU A 515 -76.96 -15.93 40.51
N ARG A 516 -77.65 -16.78 41.29
CA ARG A 516 -78.43 -16.39 42.48
C ARG A 516 -78.30 -17.42 43.61
N PRO A 517 -78.51 -17.05 44.88
CA PRO A 517 -78.57 -18.00 45.98
C PRO A 517 -79.78 -18.92 45.82
N ILE A 518 -79.53 -20.21 45.63
CA ILE A 518 -80.55 -21.21 45.34
C ILE A 518 -80.50 -22.38 46.34
N GLY A 519 -81.67 -22.91 46.67
CA GLY A 519 -81.81 -24.10 47.49
C GLY A 519 -81.73 -25.36 46.64
N LEU A 520 -80.69 -26.17 46.86
CA LEU A 520 -80.47 -27.37 46.04
C LEU A 520 -81.57 -28.42 46.26
N ARG A 521 -82.14 -28.46 47.47
CA ARG A 521 -83.19 -29.42 47.79
C ARG A 521 -84.44 -29.17 46.95
N GLU A 522 -84.86 -27.91 46.85
CA GLU A 522 -86.04 -27.46 46.11
C GLU A 522 -85.90 -27.82 44.62
N ILE A 523 -84.74 -27.53 44.03
CA ILE A 523 -84.44 -27.89 42.64
C ILE A 523 -84.45 -29.41 42.46
N SER A 524 -83.84 -30.15 43.39
CA SER A 524 -83.83 -31.61 43.36
C SER A 524 -85.23 -32.21 43.50
N GLU A 525 -86.11 -31.59 44.31
CA GLU A 525 -87.52 -31.99 44.44
C GLU A 525 -88.29 -31.77 43.13
N ILE A 526 -88.07 -30.65 42.44
CA ILE A 526 -88.66 -30.38 41.13
C ILE A 526 -88.21 -31.45 40.13
N VAL A 527 -86.90 -31.72 40.04
CA VAL A 527 -86.34 -32.72 39.11
C VAL A 527 -86.87 -34.12 39.41
N ILE A 528 -86.96 -34.51 40.68
CA ILE A 528 -87.53 -35.80 41.10
C ILE A 528 -89.03 -35.88 40.78
N ALA A 529 -89.79 -34.80 41.02
CA ALA A 529 -91.22 -34.76 40.73
C ALA A 529 -91.50 -34.96 39.24
N LEU A 530 -90.72 -34.31 38.37
CA LEU A 530 -90.84 -34.43 36.92
C LEU A 530 -90.55 -35.84 36.42
N ASN A 531 -89.60 -36.55 37.03
CA ASN A 531 -89.21 -37.91 36.62
C ASN A 531 -90.04 -39.02 37.29
N ARG A 532 -90.84 -38.68 38.31
CA ARG A 532 -91.63 -39.63 39.10
C ARG A 532 -92.61 -40.49 38.28
N PRO A 533 -93.34 -39.98 37.26
CA PRO A 533 -94.24 -40.80 36.46
C PRO A 533 -93.51 -41.93 35.71
N VAL A 534 -92.37 -41.61 35.10
CA VAL A 534 -91.55 -42.55 34.32
C VAL A 534 -90.87 -43.56 35.25
N ALA A 535 -90.34 -43.11 36.38
CA ALA A 535 -89.73 -43.98 37.38
C ALA A 535 -90.75 -44.97 37.98
N ASN A 536 -91.96 -44.51 38.31
CA ASN A 536 -93.02 -45.38 38.84
C ASN A 536 -93.45 -46.46 37.85
N ALA A 537 -93.51 -46.15 36.55
CA ALA A 537 -93.84 -47.12 35.51
C ALA A 537 -92.80 -48.27 35.47
N LYS A 538 -91.53 -47.97 35.76
CA LYS A 538 -90.43 -48.95 35.87
C LYS A 538 -90.23 -49.52 37.28
N ARG A 539 -91.05 -49.15 38.26
CA ARG A 539 -90.88 -49.52 39.69
C ARG A 539 -89.51 -49.09 40.26
N ILE A 540 -89.00 -47.95 39.83
CA ILE A 540 -87.76 -47.36 40.34
C ILE A 540 -88.10 -46.41 41.48
N GLN A 541 -87.41 -46.55 42.61
CA GLN A 541 -87.55 -45.67 43.75
C GLN A 541 -86.71 -44.40 43.55
N LEU A 542 -87.35 -43.25 43.44
CA LEU A 542 -86.67 -41.95 43.43
C LEU A 542 -86.48 -41.45 44.86
N ILE A 543 -85.23 -41.17 45.24
CA ILE A 543 -84.87 -40.74 46.59
C ILE A 543 -84.25 -39.35 46.52
N ASN A 544 -84.88 -38.38 47.19
CA ASN A 544 -84.21 -37.13 47.50
C ASN A 544 -83.51 -37.25 48.86
N ALA A 545 -82.19 -37.47 48.84
CA ALA A 545 -81.36 -37.54 50.03
C ALA A 545 -80.65 -36.20 50.33
N VAL A 546 -81.05 -35.10 49.68
CA VAL A 546 -80.51 -33.77 49.96
C VAL A 546 -81.03 -33.27 51.31
N SER A 547 -80.11 -32.95 52.22
CA SER A 547 -80.46 -32.51 53.57
C SER A 547 -81.20 -31.17 53.55
N PRO A 548 -82.31 -31.00 54.30
CA PRO A 548 -82.96 -29.69 54.51
C PRO A 548 -82.05 -28.64 55.13
N ARG A 549 -80.94 -29.05 55.76
CA ARG A 549 -80.01 -28.17 56.47
C ARG A 549 -78.80 -27.78 55.61
N LEU A 550 -78.83 -28.08 54.31
CA LEU A 550 -77.77 -27.73 53.37
C LEU A 550 -77.77 -26.21 53.11
N PRO A 551 -76.60 -25.53 53.07
CA PRO A 551 -76.54 -24.11 52.72
C PRO A 551 -77.00 -23.83 51.28
N LEU A 552 -77.43 -22.59 51.00
CA LEU A 552 -77.77 -22.14 49.66
C LEU A 552 -76.52 -22.09 48.77
N ALA A 553 -76.65 -22.49 47.50
CA ALA A 553 -75.59 -22.46 46.49
C ALA A 553 -75.70 -21.21 45.62
N LEU A 554 -74.59 -20.60 45.20
CA LEU A 554 -74.63 -19.54 44.19
C LEU A 554 -74.53 -20.17 42.79
N ALA A 555 -75.63 -20.25 42.06
CA ALA A 555 -75.67 -20.84 40.72
C ALA A 555 -76.85 -20.29 39.90
N ASP A 556 -76.84 -20.56 38.60
CA ASP A 556 -78.00 -20.31 37.73
C ASP A 556 -79.00 -21.46 37.91
N GLU A 557 -80.18 -21.13 38.42
CA GLU A 557 -81.23 -22.09 38.74
C GLU A 557 -81.63 -22.95 37.52
N ASN A 558 -81.82 -22.32 36.36
CA ASN A 558 -82.28 -23.01 35.15
C ASN A 558 -81.20 -23.93 34.60
N ARG A 559 -79.94 -23.47 34.57
CA ARG A 559 -78.82 -24.30 34.10
C ARG A 559 -78.51 -25.44 35.05
N LEU A 560 -78.57 -25.21 36.36
CA LEU A 560 -78.40 -26.29 37.33
C LEU A 560 -79.54 -27.30 37.25
N GLN A 561 -80.79 -26.85 37.13
CA GLN A 561 -81.93 -27.72 36.89
C GLN A 561 -81.77 -28.53 35.60
N GLN A 562 -81.26 -27.92 34.52
CA GLN A 562 -80.99 -28.60 33.25
C GLN A 562 -79.93 -29.70 33.41
N ILE A 563 -78.82 -29.42 34.11
CA ILE A 563 -77.78 -30.41 34.42
C ILE A 563 -78.37 -31.57 35.22
N LEU A 564 -79.07 -31.28 36.33
CA LEU A 564 -79.66 -32.31 37.18
C LEU A 564 -80.75 -33.11 36.47
N HIS A 565 -81.58 -32.46 35.66
CA HIS A 565 -82.57 -33.14 34.84
C HIS A 565 -81.90 -34.11 33.85
N ASN A 566 -80.86 -33.68 33.13
CA ASN A 566 -80.16 -34.55 32.18
C ASN A 566 -79.50 -35.75 32.87
N LEU A 567 -78.90 -35.54 34.05
CA LEU A 567 -78.28 -36.63 34.81
C LEU A 567 -79.31 -37.59 35.38
N VAL A 568 -80.41 -37.08 35.96
CA VAL A 568 -81.47 -37.91 36.58
C VAL A 568 -82.30 -38.63 35.51
N ASP A 569 -82.62 -37.97 34.40
CA ASP A 569 -83.33 -38.61 33.28
C ASP A 569 -82.48 -39.75 32.69
N ASN A 570 -81.17 -39.53 32.50
CA ASN A 570 -80.25 -40.60 32.11
C ASN A 570 -80.24 -41.72 33.15
N ALA A 571 -80.12 -41.41 34.45
CA ALA A 571 -80.13 -42.41 35.51
C ALA A 571 -81.42 -43.26 35.52
N VAL A 572 -82.60 -42.65 35.37
CA VAL A 572 -83.90 -43.35 35.29
C VAL A 572 -84.03 -44.15 33.98
N LYS A 573 -83.46 -43.65 32.89
CA LYS A 573 -83.45 -44.34 31.60
C LYS A 573 -82.65 -45.64 31.65
N PHE A 574 -81.49 -45.65 32.30
CA PHE A 574 -80.55 -46.78 32.33
C PHE A 574 -80.69 -47.68 33.57
N THR A 575 -81.58 -47.36 34.49
CA THR A 575 -82.01 -48.27 35.56
C THR A 575 -83.28 -49.01 35.10
N GLU A 576 -83.30 -50.35 35.18
CA GLU A 576 -84.48 -51.15 34.86
C GLU A 576 -85.41 -51.30 36.07
N THR A 577 -84.86 -51.70 37.22
CA THR A 577 -85.54 -51.75 38.53
C THR A 577 -84.52 -51.44 39.62
N GLY A 578 -84.89 -50.68 40.65
CA GLY A 578 -83.94 -50.30 41.72
C GLY A 578 -84.22 -48.91 42.27
N MET A 579 -83.15 -48.17 42.61
CA MET A 579 -83.22 -46.81 43.12
C MET A 579 -82.36 -45.83 42.32
N VAL A 580 -82.84 -44.59 42.20
CA VAL A 580 -82.09 -43.43 41.74
C VAL A 580 -82.17 -42.35 42.81
N GLY A 581 -81.01 -41.89 43.27
CA GLY A 581 -80.90 -40.94 44.39
C GLY A 581 -80.21 -39.65 43.98
N ILE A 582 -80.66 -38.53 44.52
CA ILE A 582 -79.90 -37.27 44.53
C ILE A 582 -79.45 -37.01 45.95
N SER A 583 -78.15 -36.86 46.17
CA SER A 583 -77.59 -36.45 47.45
C SER A 583 -76.66 -35.26 47.26
N ALA A 584 -76.45 -34.50 48.34
CA ALA A 584 -75.49 -33.42 48.31
C ALA A 584 -74.85 -33.27 49.68
N GLN A 585 -73.56 -32.96 49.67
CA GLN A 585 -72.77 -32.71 50.87
C GLN A 585 -71.85 -31.51 50.67
N VAL A 586 -71.63 -30.78 51.75
CA VAL A 586 -70.59 -29.74 51.77
C VAL A 586 -69.23 -30.43 51.85
N ILE A 587 -68.36 -30.13 50.90
CA ILE A 587 -66.96 -30.56 50.91
C ILE A 587 -66.05 -29.35 51.09
N THR A 588 -65.05 -29.53 51.93
CA THR A 588 -63.98 -28.54 52.15
C THR A 588 -62.80 -28.95 51.30
N THR A 589 -62.60 -28.30 50.16
CA THR A 589 -61.42 -28.53 49.30
C THR A 589 -60.24 -27.72 49.81
N GLU A 590 -59.19 -28.36 50.33
CA GLU A 590 -57.87 -27.74 50.45
C GLU A 590 -57.37 -27.43 49.03
N ILE A 591 -57.19 -26.15 48.70
CA ILE A 591 -56.62 -25.75 47.41
C ILE A 591 -55.10 -25.90 47.49
N PRO A 592 -54.45 -26.79 46.71
CA PRO A 592 -53.00 -26.76 46.56
C PRO A 592 -52.61 -25.48 45.82
N GLN A 593 -51.69 -24.68 46.38
CA GLN A 593 -51.17 -23.50 45.70
C GLN A 593 -50.50 -23.88 44.37
N PRO A 594 -50.81 -23.20 43.25
CA PRO A 594 -50.09 -23.41 42.01
C PRO A 594 -48.68 -22.82 42.12
N SER A 595 -47.68 -23.68 41.91
CA SER A 595 -46.26 -23.35 41.82
C SER A 595 -46.01 -22.29 40.73
N SER A 596 -45.31 -21.23 41.13
CA SER A 596 -44.93 -20.09 40.31
C SER A 596 -43.92 -20.45 39.22
N LYS A 597 -44.30 -20.37 37.93
CA LYS A 597 -43.41 -19.91 36.84
C LYS A 597 -44.22 -19.28 35.71
N SER A 598 -43.63 -18.20 35.17
CA SER A 598 -44.01 -17.35 34.03
C SER A 598 -45.33 -16.59 34.15
N GLY A 599 -45.20 -15.27 34.24
CA GLY A 599 -46.29 -14.35 34.44
C GLY A 599 -46.92 -13.91 33.13
N GLU A 600 -48.24 -13.84 33.17
CA GLU A 600 -49.05 -13.00 32.31
C GLU A 600 -50.15 -12.39 33.18
N ASN A 601 -50.19 -11.05 33.19
CA ASN A 601 -51.16 -10.25 33.92
C ASN A 601 -52.54 -10.47 33.29
N VAL A 602 -53.44 -11.14 34.01
CA VAL A 602 -54.87 -11.09 33.74
C VAL A 602 -55.54 -10.28 34.84
N SER A 603 -55.97 -9.07 34.47
CA SER A 603 -56.79 -8.17 35.26
C SER A 603 -58.22 -8.73 35.33
N GLY A 604 -58.63 -9.26 36.48
CA GLY A 604 -60.00 -9.73 36.69
C GLY A 604 -60.28 -10.13 38.14
N HIS A 605 -60.92 -9.22 38.88
CA HIS A 605 -61.69 -9.41 40.13
C HIS A 605 -61.43 -10.70 40.94
N ARG A 606 -60.43 -10.66 41.82
CA ARG A 606 -60.30 -11.58 42.97
C ARG A 606 -61.37 -11.24 44.00
N TRP A 607 -62.45 -12.02 44.08
CA TRP A 607 -63.33 -12.02 45.24
C TRP A 607 -62.62 -12.71 46.40
N GLN A 608 -62.31 -11.94 47.43
CA GLN A 608 -61.60 -12.36 48.63
C GLN A 608 -62.61 -12.98 49.59
N TYR A 609 -62.89 -14.28 49.47
CA TYR A 609 -63.66 -14.99 50.49
C TYR A 609 -62.75 -15.39 51.64
N ALA A 610 -63.02 -14.83 52.81
CA ALA A 610 -62.42 -15.24 54.08
C ALA A 610 -63.10 -16.53 54.55
N GLY A 611 -62.46 -17.66 54.28
CA GLY A 611 -62.94 -19.00 54.63
C GLY A 611 -62.60 -20.00 53.53
N VAL A 612 -62.34 -21.26 53.89
CA VAL A 612 -62.18 -22.32 52.88
C VAL A 612 -63.49 -22.39 52.10
N PRO A 613 -63.50 -22.31 50.75
CA PRO A 613 -64.74 -22.34 50.00
C PRO A 613 -65.39 -23.71 50.21
N GLU A 614 -66.44 -23.71 51.02
CA GLU A 614 -67.38 -24.82 51.16
C GLU A 614 -68.04 -25.01 49.79
N GLN A 615 -67.64 -26.06 49.08
CA GLN A 615 -68.27 -26.45 47.82
C GLN A 615 -69.36 -27.46 48.10
N LEU A 616 -70.38 -27.49 47.25
CA LEU A 616 -71.40 -28.53 47.29
C LEU A 616 -71.05 -29.63 46.30
N ALA A 617 -70.73 -30.81 46.82
CA ALA A 617 -70.64 -32.02 46.02
C ALA A 617 -72.04 -32.57 45.83
N ILE A 618 -72.55 -32.50 44.60
CA ILE A 618 -73.87 -33.02 44.22
C ILE A 618 -73.65 -34.37 43.53
N THR A 619 -74.32 -35.40 44.03
CA THR A 619 -74.21 -36.76 43.51
C THR A 619 -75.58 -37.23 43.05
N VAL A 620 -75.67 -37.63 41.78
CA VAL A 620 -76.78 -38.43 41.27
C VAL A 620 -76.28 -39.87 41.20
N SER A 621 -76.92 -40.77 41.94
CA SER A 621 -76.58 -42.19 41.96
C SER A 621 -77.71 -43.03 41.42
N ASP A 622 -77.36 -44.10 40.73
CA ASP A 622 -78.31 -45.09 40.22
C ASP A 622 -77.81 -46.51 40.50
N THR A 623 -78.71 -47.47 40.36
CA THR A 623 -78.44 -48.91 40.56
C THR A 623 -78.53 -49.68 39.26
N GLY A 624 -78.50 -48.97 38.12
CA GLY A 624 -78.56 -49.52 36.78
C GLY A 624 -77.26 -50.18 36.35
N ILE A 625 -77.13 -50.36 35.03
CA ILE A 625 -76.07 -51.15 34.40
C ILE A 625 -74.64 -50.57 34.56
N GLY A 626 -74.51 -49.32 35.00
CA GLY A 626 -73.24 -48.62 35.09
C GLY A 626 -72.60 -48.35 33.72
N ILE A 627 -71.38 -47.82 33.74
CA ILE A 627 -70.60 -47.45 32.55
C ILE A 627 -69.23 -48.12 32.64
N LEU A 628 -68.72 -48.66 31.53
CA LEU A 628 -67.38 -49.24 31.47
C LEU A 628 -66.30 -48.18 31.70
N PRO A 629 -65.23 -48.45 32.48
CA PRO A 629 -64.23 -47.43 32.83
C PRO A 629 -63.56 -46.71 31.65
N GLU A 630 -63.39 -47.39 30.52
CA GLU A 630 -62.81 -46.86 29.28
C GLU A 630 -63.73 -45.88 28.54
N GLN A 631 -65.03 -45.93 28.79
CA GLN A 631 -66.03 -45.05 28.18
C GLN A 631 -66.32 -43.81 29.02
N LEU A 632 -65.91 -43.77 30.30
CA LEU A 632 -66.17 -42.64 31.20
C LEU A 632 -65.64 -41.29 30.69
N GLN A 633 -64.49 -41.29 30.00
CA GLN A 633 -63.89 -40.06 29.45
C GLN A 633 -64.57 -39.56 28.16
N GLN A 634 -65.49 -40.32 27.57
CA GLN A 634 -66.15 -39.99 26.29
C GLN A 634 -67.59 -39.50 26.46
N ILE A 635 -68.10 -39.43 27.70
CA ILE A 635 -69.52 -39.16 27.97
C ILE A 635 -69.83 -37.66 28.12
N PHE A 636 -68.84 -36.85 28.46
CA PHE A 636 -68.99 -35.40 28.69
C PHE A 636 -68.27 -34.56 27.66
#